data_AF-A0A060WXW1-F1
#
_entry.id   AF-A0A060WXW1-F1
#
_cell.length_a   1.000
_cell.length_b   1.000
_cell.length_c   1.000
_cell.angle_alpha   90.00
_cell.angle_beta   90.00
_cell.angle_gamma   90.00
#
_symmetry.space_group_name_H-M   'P 1'
#
loop_
_entity.id
_entity.type
_entity.pdbx_description
1 polymer ?
#
loop_
_entity_poly.entity_id
_entity_poly.type
_entity_poly.pdbx_seq_one_letter_code
_entity_poly.pdbx_strand_id
1 'polypeptide(L)'
;MPCLCVCACRHLLHHCFQALMDHGVKVASFLANSFSRRCSYIAESDAHVKVKAIHFGFVLGGFLSDAGWYGDAENVFLACLQLCTLHDEVLHWYRAVECCVRLLHVRNGNCKYHLGEETVKLAQLYMDKLAKHGHQANKAALYGELCALLFAKSLYDEVFCVKERDFFWCSGFSCRYHHLYHVLCRPTGGA
;
A
#
# COMPACT_ATOMS: atom_id res chain seq x y z
N MET A 1 -9.75 12.16 -31.30
CA MET A 1 -9.38 10.95 -30.54
C MET A 1 -10.10 11.01 -29.19
N PRO A 2 -11.18 10.26 -28.97
CA PRO A 2 -11.94 10.35 -27.73
C PRO A 2 -11.42 9.35 -26.70
N CYS A 3 -11.04 9.85 -25.52
CA CYS A 3 -10.77 9.08 -24.31
C CYS A 3 -12.09 8.57 -23.71
N LEU A 4 -12.73 7.60 -24.37
CA LEU A 4 -13.94 6.96 -23.84
C LEU A 4 -13.58 5.96 -22.71
N CYS A 5 -13.61 6.49 -21.49
CA CYS A 5 -14.02 5.85 -20.22
C CYS A 5 -13.53 4.42 -19.90
N VAL A 6 -12.28 4.29 -19.44
CA VAL A 6 -11.78 3.08 -18.76
C VAL A 6 -12.59 2.75 -17.47
N CYS A 7 -13.21 3.76 -16.84
CA CYS A 7 -13.99 3.58 -15.61
C CYS A 7 -15.33 2.86 -15.84
N ALA A 8 -16.00 3.02 -16.98
CA ALA A 8 -17.29 2.37 -17.26
C ALA A 8 -17.16 0.84 -17.42
N CYS A 9 -16.05 0.37 -18.01
CA CYS A 9 -15.81 -1.06 -18.20
C CYS A 9 -15.49 -1.82 -16.89
N ARG A 10 -14.85 -1.17 -15.90
CA ARG A 10 -14.51 -1.81 -14.62
C ARG A 10 -15.75 -2.17 -13.80
N HIS A 11 -16.73 -1.27 -13.72
CA HIS A 11 -17.97 -1.53 -12.98
C HIS A 11 -18.81 -2.67 -13.62
N LEU A 12 -18.83 -2.74 -14.96
CA LEU A 12 -19.47 -3.85 -15.69
C LEU A 12 -18.78 -5.19 -15.38
N LEU A 13 -17.45 -5.21 -15.34
CA LEU A 13 -16.70 -6.41 -14.98
C LEU A 13 -16.95 -6.83 -13.52
N HIS A 14 -17.01 -5.88 -12.58
CA HIS A 14 -17.40 -6.16 -11.20
C HIS A 14 -18.80 -6.77 -11.13
N HIS A 15 -19.77 -6.25 -11.90
CA HIS A 15 -21.12 -6.80 -11.92
C HIS A 15 -21.15 -8.27 -12.38
N CYS A 16 -20.39 -8.62 -13.43
CA CYS A 16 -20.29 -10.01 -13.88
C CYS A 16 -19.70 -10.94 -12.80
N PHE A 17 -18.65 -10.48 -12.12
CA PHE A 17 -18.02 -11.29 -11.06
C PHE A 17 -18.88 -11.34 -9.80
N GLN A 18 -19.57 -10.26 -9.46
CA GLN A 18 -20.50 -10.22 -8.33
C GLN A 18 -21.63 -11.25 -8.54
N ALA A 19 -22.19 -11.35 -9.73
CA ALA A 19 -23.20 -12.37 -10.04
C ALA A 19 -22.69 -13.81 -9.83
N LEU A 20 -21.43 -14.09 -10.17
CA LEU A 20 -20.81 -15.39 -9.91
C LEU A 20 -20.60 -15.63 -8.40
N MET A 21 -20.15 -14.60 -7.67
CA MET A 21 -19.97 -14.65 -6.22
C MET A 21 -21.31 -14.88 -5.49
N ASP A 22 -22.39 -14.24 -5.94
CA ASP A 22 -23.75 -14.39 -5.42
C ASP A 22 -24.29 -15.81 -5.65
N HIS A 23 -23.79 -16.52 -6.66
CA HIS A 23 -24.08 -17.94 -6.91
C HIS A 23 -23.12 -18.89 -6.18
N GLY A 24 -22.33 -18.38 -5.23
CA GLY A 24 -21.43 -19.16 -4.37
C GLY A 24 -20.09 -19.52 -5.03
N VAL A 25 -19.81 -19.03 -6.24
CA VAL A 25 -18.53 -19.26 -6.91
C VAL A 25 -17.49 -18.33 -6.28
N LYS A 26 -16.51 -18.88 -5.56
CA LYS A 26 -15.45 -18.12 -4.87
C LYS A 26 -14.35 -17.64 -5.82
N VAL A 27 -14.73 -16.89 -6.87
CA VAL A 27 -13.82 -16.47 -7.94
C VAL A 27 -12.68 -15.63 -7.41
N ALA A 28 -12.95 -14.70 -6.48
CA ALA A 28 -11.94 -13.85 -5.85
C ALA A 28 -10.84 -14.69 -5.17
N SER A 29 -11.23 -15.62 -4.31
CA SER A 29 -10.31 -16.53 -3.64
C SER A 29 -9.60 -17.48 -4.59
N PHE A 30 -10.27 -17.95 -5.65
CA PHE A 30 -9.64 -18.78 -6.66
C PHE A 30 -8.53 -18.01 -7.39
N LEU A 31 -8.78 -16.76 -7.79
CA LEU A 31 -7.80 -15.91 -8.45
C LEU A 31 -6.63 -15.57 -7.53
N ALA A 32 -6.90 -15.16 -6.29
CA ALA A 32 -5.87 -14.84 -5.32
C ALA A 32 -4.99 -16.06 -5.01
N ASN A 33 -5.59 -17.21 -4.71
CA ASN A 33 -4.85 -18.44 -4.43
C ASN A 33 -4.04 -18.92 -5.65
N SER A 34 -4.62 -18.86 -6.85
CA SER A 34 -3.92 -19.25 -8.08
C SER A 34 -2.74 -18.34 -8.35
N PHE A 35 -2.88 -17.02 -8.12
CA PHE A 35 -1.79 -16.08 -8.25
C PHE A 35 -0.69 -16.33 -7.21
N SER A 36 -1.02 -16.47 -5.93
CA SER A 36 -0.06 -16.73 -4.86
C SER A 36 0.71 -18.04 -5.09
N ARG A 37 0.02 -19.11 -5.52
CA ARG A 37 0.67 -20.35 -5.94
C ARG A 37 1.59 -20.15 -7.15
N ARG A 38 1.20 -19.30 -8.10
CA ARG A 38 2.07 -18.98 -9.24
C ARG A 38 3.33 -18.23 -8.80
N CYS A 39 3.22 -17.34 -7.82
CA CYS A 39 4.36 -16.61 -7.27
C CYS A 39 5.42 -17.53 -6.66
N SER A 40 5.05 -18.67 -6.06
CA SER A 40 6.05 -19.61 -5.51
C SER A 40 6.92 -20.23 -6.60
N TYR A 41 6.37 -20.51 -7.79
CA TYR A 41 7.18 -20.99 -8.92
C TYR A 41 7.99 -19.86 -9.57
N ILE A 42 7.45 -18.64 -9.59
CA ILE A 42 8.13 -17.46 -10.16
C ILE A 42 9.29 -16.99 -9.27
N ALA A 43 9.30 -17.32 -7.98
CA ALA A 43 10.39 -16.98 -7.05
C ALA A 43 11.78 -17.45 -7.55
N GLU A 44 11.83 -18.55 -8.30
CA GLU A 44 13.06 -19.11 -8.88
C GLU A 44 13.33 -18.64 -10.33
N SER A 45 12.43 -17.84 -10.90
CA SER A 45 12.54 -17.35 -12.27
C SER A 45 13.38 -16.06 -12.38
N ASP A 46 13.63 -15.64 -13.62
CA ASP A 46 14.35 -14.40 -13.94
C ASP A 46 13.68 -13.14 -13.36
N ALA A 47 14.51 -12.13 -13.08
CA ALA A 47 14.07 -10.84 -12.52
C ALA A 47 12.96 -10.17 -13.35
N HIS A 48 13.03 -10.25 -14.68
CA HIS A 48 12.00 -9.69 -15.55
C HIS A 48 10.64 -10.39 -15.41
N VAL A 49 10.62 -11.71 -15.18
CA VAL A 49 9.38 -12.48 -14.95
C VAL A 49 8.75 -12.07 -13.62
N LYS A 50 9.57 -11.93 -12.57
CA LYS A 50 9.13 -11.43 -11.25
C LYS A 50 8.56 -10.02 -11.34
N VAL A 51 9.23 -9.14 -12.08
CA VAL A 51 8.78 -7.76 -12.33
C VAL A 51 7.40 -7.74 -12.97
N LYS A 52 7.16 -8.59 -13.98
CA LYS A 52 5.85 -8.72 -14.62
C LYS A 52 4.80 -9.30 -13.68
N ALA A 53 5.17 -10.29 -12.87
CA ALA A 53 4.27 -10.89 -11.88
C ALA A 53 3.81 -9.88 -10.83
N ILE A 54 4.72 -9.06 -10.30
CA ILE A 54 4.38 -7.99 -9.34
C ILE A 54 3.41 -6.99 -9.97
N HIS A 55 3.68 -6.55 -11.21
CA HIS A 55 2.79 -5.61 -11.90
C HIS A 55 1.40 -6.20 -12.12
N PHE A 56 1.32 -7.47 -12.55
CA PHE A 56 0.05 -8.17 -12.69
C PHE A 56 -0.68 -8.29 -11.34
N GLY A 57 0.04 -8.62 -10.27
CA GLY A 57 -0.50 -8.65 -8.92
C GLY A 57 -1.05 -7.30 -8.45
N PHE A 58 -0.44 -6.18 -8.86
CA PHE A 58 -1.00 -4.84 -8.58
C PHE A 58 -2.33 -4.59 -9.29
N VAL A 59 -2.44 -5.01 -10.55
CA VAL A 59 -3.69 -4.88 -11.31
C VAL A 59 -4.77 -5.78 -10.71
N LEU A 60 -4.44 -7.04 -10.42
CA LEU A 60 -5.36 -8.01 -9.83
C LEU A 60 -5.81 -7.59 -8.43
N GLY A 61 -4.86 -7.29 -7.53
CA GLY A 61 -5.17 -6.86 -6.16
C GLY A 61 -5.95 -5.55 -6.14
N GLY A 62 -5.66 -4.62 -7.06
CA GLY A 62 -6.44 -3.40 -7.23
C GLY A 62 -7.88 -3.68 -7.66
N PHE A 63 -8.08 -4.59 -8.62
CA PHE A 63 -9.43 -5.03 -9.02
C PHE A 63 -10.20 -5.66 -7.86
N LEU A 64 -9.56 -6.57 -7.11
CA LEU A 64 -10.17 -7.20 -5.93
C LEU A 64 -10.51 -6.17 -4.83
N SER A 65 -9.63 -5.18 -4.63
CA SER A 65 -9.84 -4.08 -3.67
C SER A 65 -11.01 -3.19 -4.05
N ASP A 66 -11.10 -2.80 -5.33
CA ASP A 66 -12.20 -1.95 -5.82
C ASP A 66 -13.56 -2.66 -5.71
N ALA A 67 -13.57 -4.00 -5.75
CA ALA A 67 -14.75 -4.83 -5.53
C ALA A 67 -15.07 -5.09 -4.05
N GLY A 68 -14.24 -4.61 -3.11
CA GLY A 68 -14.40 -4.81 -1.67
C GLY A 68 -13.95 -6.19 -1.16
N TRP A 69 -13.32 -7.02 -2.00
CA TRP A 69 -12.77 -8.32 -1.60
C TRP A 69 -11.37 -8.17 -0.99
N TYR A 70 -11.29 -7.39 0.08
CA TYR A 70 -10.02 -6.96 0.67
C TYR A 70 -9.17 -8.14 1.18
N GLY A 71 -9.77 -9.21 1.70
CA GLY A 71 -9.04 -10.39 2.14
C GLY A 71 -8.28 -11.09 1.00
N ASP A 72 -8.92 -11.21 -0.17
CA ASP A 72 -8.29 -11.81 -1.34
C ASP A 72 -7.25 -10.86 -1.97
N ALA A 73 -7.53 -9.55 -1.96
CA ALA A 73 -6.57 -8.53 -2.39
C ALA A 73 -5.30 -8.51 -1.51
N GLU A 74 -5.47 -8.62 -0.19
CA GLU A 74 -4.35 -8.71 0.76
C GLU A 74 -3.46 -9.91 0.45
N ASN A 75 -4.03 -11.09 0.18
CA ASN A 75 -3.27 -12.28 -0.20
C ASN A 75 -2.41 -12.05 -1.45
N VAL A 76 -2.96 -11.37 -2.46
CA VAL A 76 -2.22 -11.03 -3.70
C VAL A 76 -1.06 -10.08 -3.41
N PHE A 77 -1.29 -9.03 -2.61
CA PHE A 77 -0.23 -8.07 -2.30
C PHE A 77 0.86 -8.66 -1.37
N LEU A 78 0.52 -9.56 -0.45
CA LEU A 78 1.50 -10.30 0.33
C LEU A 78 2.40 -11.17 -0.56
N ALA A 79 1.84 -11.86 -1.55
CA ALA A 79 2.63 -12.62 -2.52
C ALA A 79 3.55 -11.71 -3.36
N CYS A 80 3.07 -10.52 -3.76
CA CYS A 80 3.90 -9.53 -4.45
C CYS A 80 5.06 -9.01 -3.58
N LEU A 81 4.78 -8.74 -2.30
CA LEU A 81 5.78 -8.27 -1.35
C LEU A 81 6.87 -9.32 -1.14
N GLN A 82 6.50 -10.60 -1.02
CA GLN A 82 7.46 -11.71 -0.95
C GLN A 82 8.39 -11.73 -2.18
N LEU A 83 7.85 -11.55 -3.39
CA LEU A 83 8.68 -11.46 -4.59
C LEU A 83 9.62 -10.25 -4.56
N CYS A 84 9.18 -9.11 -4.01
CA CYS A 84 10.03 -7.93 -3.85
C CYS A 84 11.17 -8.17 -2.85
N THR A 85 10.97 -9.00 -1.82
CA THR A 85 11.99 -9.26 -0.79
C THR A 85 13.10 -10.21 -1.23
N LEU A 86 12.92 -10.91 -2.36
CA LEU A 86 13.93 -11.83 -2.91
C LEU A 86 15.13 -11.11 -3.53
N HIS A 87 15.01 -9.82 -3.82
CA HIS A 87 16.05 -9.03 -4.47
C HIS A 87 16.32 -7.77 -3.67
N ASP A 88 17.60 -7.46 -3.47
CA ASP A 88 18.03 -6.24 -2.75
C ASP A 88 18.54 -5.19 -3.74
N GLU A 89 17.69 -4.85 -4.71
CA GLU A 89 17.97 -3.79 -5.68
C GLU A 89 16.97 -2.64 -5.51
N VAL A 90 17.39 -1.43 -5.87
CA VAL A 90 16.61 -0.20 -5.76
C VAL A 90 15.21 -0.33 -6.38
N LEU A 91 15.10 -0.95 -7.56
CA LEU A 91 13.82 -1.19 -8.23
C LEU A 91 12.85 -2.01 -7.36
N HIS A 92 13.36 -3.01 -6.65
CA HIS A 92 12.56 -3.89 -5.78
C HIS A 92 12.18 -3.18 -4.49
N TRP A 93 13.00 -2.28 -3.97
CA TRP A 93 12.63 -1.44 -2.83
C TRP A 93 11.48 -0.47 -3.17
N TYR A 94 11.51 0.17 -4.34
CA TYR A 94 10.39 1.01 -4.80
C TYR A 94 9.07 0.21 -4.89
N ARG A 95 9.15 -1.00 -5.45
CA ARG A 95 7.99 -1.90 -5.56
C ARG A 95 7.52 -2.40 -4.21
N ALA A 96 8.42 -2.64 -3.26
CA ALA A 96 8.08 -3.02 -1.90
C ALA A 96 7.32 -1.89 -1.19
N VAL A 97 7.76 -0.63 -1.36
CA VAL A 97 7.01 0.54 -0.85
C VAL A 97 5.63 0.60 -1.49
N GLU A 98 5.51 0.46 -2.81
CA GLU A 98 4.20 0.44 -3.50
C GLU A 98 3.30 -0.71 -3.02
N CYS A 99 3.86 -1.91 -2.81
CA CYS A 99 3.15 -3.04 -2.18
C CYS A 99 2.61 -2.65 -0.80
N CYS A 100 3.44 -2.00 0.02
CA CYS A 100 3.06 -1.61 1.37
C CYS A 100 1.92 -0.58 1.38
N VAL A 101 1.94 0.41 0.48
CA VAL A 101 0.84 1.38 0.33
C VAL A 101 -0.47 0.65 -0.02
N ARG A 102 -0.43 -0.27 -0.99
CA ARG A 102 -1.61 -1.05 -1.39
C ARG A 102 -2.09 -2.01 -0.29
N LEU A 103 -1.16 -2.60 0.47
CA LEU A 103 -1.48 -3.43 1.65
C LEU A 103 -2.15 -2.61 2.76
N LEU A 104 -1.65 -1.40 3.01
CA LEU A 104 -2.28 -0.49 3.98
C LEU A 104 -3.71 -0.18 3.59
N HIS A 105 -3.94 0.15 2.32
CA HIS A 105 -5.27 0.44 1.80
C HIS A 105 -6.28 -0.69 2.09
N VAL A 106 -5.94 -1.93 1.72
CA VAL A 106 -6.84 -3.07 1.94
C VAL A 106 -6.97 -3.45 3.41
N ARG A 107 -5.91 -3.29 4.21
CA ARG A 107 -5.95 -3.56 5.66
C ARG A 107 -6.81 -2.54 6.39
N ASN A 108 -6.71 -1.27 6.02
CA ASN A 108 -7.57 -0.20 6.53
C ASN A 108 -9.04 -0.47 6.15
N GLY A 109 -9.30 -0.74 4.87
CA GLY A 109 -10.65 -1.06 4.38
C GLY A 109 -11.27 -2.31 5.01
N ASN A 110 -10.44 -3.25 5.49
CA ASN A 110 -10.87 -4.47 6.17
C ASN A 110 -10.68 -4.44 7.70
N CYS A 111 -10.51 -3.26 8.30
CA CYS A 111 -10.37 -3.06 9.75
C CYS A 111 -9.20 -3.83 10.41
N LYS A 112 -8.19 -4.25 9.65
CA LYS A 112 -7.00 -4.96 10.14
C LYS A 112 -5.89 -3.98 10.55
N TYR A 113 -6.23 -3.02 11.42
CA TYR A 113 -5.35 -1.89 11.76
C TYR A 113 -4.03 -2.31 12.41
N HIS A 114 -4.03 -3.37 13.23
CA HIS A 114 -2.82 -3.91 13.84
C HIS A 114 -1.79 -4.35 12.77
N LEU A 115 -2.24 -5.04 11.73
CA LEU A 115 -1.38 -5.37 10.58
C LEU A 115 -1.03 -4.13 9.75
N GLY A 116 -1.92 -3.13 9.73
CA GLY A 116 -1.65 -1.82 9.13
C GLY A 116 -0.39 -1.19 9.74
N GLU A 117 -0.27 -1.14 11.06
CA GLU A 117 0.90 -0.59 11.76
C GLU A 117 2.20 -1.33 11.42
N GLU A 118 2.15 -2.67 11.33
CA GLU A 118 3.29 -3.47 10.88
C GLU A 118 3.69 -3.11 9.43
N THR A 119 2.70 -2.85 8.58
CA THR A 119 2.92 -2.44 7.18
C THR A 119 3.57 -1.07 7.09
N VAL A 120 3.16 -0.10 7.93
CA VAL A 120 3.79 1.22 7.99
C VAL A 120 5.26 1.10 8.36
N LYS A 121 5.58 0.29 9.38
CA LYS A 121 6.97 0.05 9.81
C LYS A 121 7.81 -0.54 8.67
N LEU A 122 7.25 -1.51 7.94
CA LEU A 122 7.93 -2.10 6.80
C LEU A 122 8.13 -1.10 5.64
N ALA A 123 7.11 -0.30 5.34
CA ALA A 123 7.21 0.75 4.33
C ALA A 123 8.32 1.75 4.69
N GLN A 124 8.36 2.21 5.94
CA GLN A 124 9.38 3.12 6.44
C GLN A 124 10.79 2.51 6.32
N LEU A 125 10.95 1.22 6.60
CA LEU A 125 12.22 0.52 6.43
C LEU A 125 12.73 0.56 4.98
N TYR A 126 11.86 0.34 3.99
CA TYR A 126 12.26 0.47 2.58
C TYR A 126 12.49 1.92 2.15
N MET A 127 11.72 2.87 2.68
CA MET A 127 11.95 4.30 2.46
C MET A 127 13.33 4.74 2.99
N ASP A 128 13.71 4.25 4.16
CA ASP A 128 15.03 4.52 4.76
C ASP A 128 16.15 3.86 3.95
N LYS A 129 15.94 2.64 3.44
CA LYS A 129 16.87 1.97 2.51
C LYS A 129 17.09 2.82 1.26
N LEU A 130 16.01 3.30 0.62
CA LEU A 130 16.08 4.17 -0.55
C LEU A 130 16.85 5.47 -0.25
N ALA A 131 16.50 6.13 0.85
CA ALA A 131 17.14 7.39 1.26
C ALA A 131 18.64 7.24 1.51
N LYS A 132 19.06 6.14 2.17
CA LYS A 132 20.47 5.82 2.41
C LYS A 132 21.28 5.65 1.12
N HIS A 133 20.63 5.22 0.05
CA HIS A 133 21.26 5.05 -1.28
C HIS A 133 21.05 6.27 -2.19
N GLY A 134 20.61 7.42 -1.64
CA GLY A 134 20.41 8.65 -2.39
C GLY A 134 19.15 8.68 -3.25
N HIS A 135 18.25 7.70 -3.09
CA HIS A 135 16.99 7.61 -3.82
C HIS A 135 15.84 8.24 -3.03
N GLN A 136 15.01 9.03 -3.73
CA GLN A 136 13.79 9.61 -3.16
C GLN A 136 12.58 8.82 -3.65
N ALA A 137 11.66 8.51 -2.75
CA ALA A 137 10.38 7.90 -3.08
C ALA A 137 9.24 8.85 -2.76
N ASN A 138 8.18 8.77 -3.56
CA ASN A 138 6.98 9.54 -3.34
C ASN A 138 6.31 9.09 -2.04
N LYS A 139 6.27 10.00 -1.05
CA LYS A 139 5.70 9.73 0.26
C LYS A 139 4.19 9.99 0.34
N ALA A 140 3.62 10.73 -0.61
CA ALA A 140 2.24 11.21 -0.53
C ALA A 140 1.24 10.06 -0.41
N ALA A 141 1.40 8.99 -1.20
CA ALA A 141 0.51 7.84 -1.16
C ALA A 141 0.63 7.07 0.17
N LEU A 142 1.86 6.90 0.67
CA LEU A 142 2.10 6.23 1.96
C LEU A 142 1.51 7.01 3.13
N TYR A 143 1.71 8.32 3.15
CA TYR A 143 1.20 9.15 4.22
C TYR A 143 -0.31 9.36 4.15
N GLY A 144 -0.90 9.39 2.95
CA GLY A 144 -2.36 9.32 2.79
C GLY A 144 -2.97 8.10 3.49
N GLU A 145 -2.37 6.92 3.27
CA GLU A 145 -2.81 5.68 3.91
C GLU A 145 -2.49 5.62 5.41
N LEU A 146 -1.37 6.22 5.85
CA LEU A 146 -1.07 6.39 7.27
C LEU A 146 -2.10 7.27 7.96
N CYS A 147 -2.49 8.40 7.35
CA CYS A 147 -3.54 9.26 7.88
C CYS A 147 -4.87 8.51 7.98
N ALA A 148 -5.21 7.68 6.98
CA ALA A 148 -6.41 6.85 7.03
C ALA A 148 -6.37 5.85 8.20
N LEU A 149 -5.23 5.21 8.44
CA LEU A 149 -5.02 4.30 9.57
C LEU A 149 -5.16 5.02 10.92
N LEU A 150 -4.45 6.14 11.09
CA LEU A 150 -4.49 6.92 12.34
C LEU A 150 -5.88 7.47 12.62
N PHE A 151 -6.59 7.93 11.58
CA PHE A 151 -7.97 8.37 11.68
C PHE A 151 -8.88 7.22 12.14
N ALA A 152 -8.76 6.05 11.52
CA ALA A 152 -9.54 4.87 11.90
C ALA A 152 -9.27 4.41 13.34
N LYS A 153 -8.07 4.69 13.87
CA LYS A 153 -7.68 4.45 15.26
C LYS A 153 -8.06 5.58 16.23
N SER A 154 -8.71 6.65 15.77
CA SER A 154 -9.03 7.85 16.56
C SER A 154 -7.80 8.59 17.13
N LEU A 155 -6.63 8.47 16.49
CA LEU A 155 -5.39 9.15 16.86
C LEU A 155 -5.27 10.49 16.12
N TYR A 156 -6.22 11.41 16.37
CA TYR A 156 -6.37 12.63 15.58
C TYR A 156 -5.18 13.60 15.70
N ASP A 157 -4.54 13.67 16.86
CA ASP A 157 -3.35 14.51 17.08
C ASP A 157 -2.17 14.03 16.21
N GLU A 158 -2.02 12.72 16.07
CA GLU A 158 -0.99 12.12 15.21
C GLU A 158 -1.28 12.36 13.72
N VAL A 159 -2.56 12.32 13.31
CA VAL A 159 -2.98 12.66 11.93
C VAL A 159 -2.56 14.08 11.58
N PHE A 160 -2.79 15.04 12.48
CA PHE A 160 -2.40 16.44 12.27
C PHE A 160 -0.87 16.57 12.09
N CYS A 161 -0.10 15.91 12.93
CA CYS A 161 1.37 15.92 12.87
C CYS A 161 1.94 15.23 11.61
N VAL A 162 1.25 14.23 11.05
CA VAL A 162 1.64 13.63 9.77
C VAL A 162 1.34 14.59 8.62
N LYS A 163 0.14 15.20 8.59
CA LYS A 163 -0.24 16.15 7.53
C LYS A 163 0.66 17.38 7.47
N GLU A 164 1.11 17.90 8.61
CA GLU A 164 2.10 18.98 8.62
C GLU A 164 3.44 18.56 8.00
N ARG A 165 3.90 17.33 8.27
CA ARG A 165 5.12 16.78 7.65
C ARG A 165 4.93 16.60 6.15
N ASP A 166 3.82 16.03 5.69
CA ASP A 166 3.51 15.86 4.25
C ASP A 166 3.53 17.19 3.50
N PHE A 167 2.90 18.21 4.09
CA PHE A 167 2.84 19.54 3.50
C PHE A 167 4.23 20.19 3.44
N PHE A 168 5.03 20.04 4.50
CA PHE A 168 6.40 20.56 4.52
C PHE A 168 7.31 19.86 3.49
N TRP A 169 7.11 18.56 3.26
CA TRP A 169 7.86 17.77 2.27
C TRP A 169 7.41 18.01 0.83
N CYS A 170 6.12 18.18 0.55
CA CYS A 170 5.64 18.55 -0.79
C CYS A 170 6.06 19.98 -1.19
N SER A 171 6.31 20.84 -0.20
CA SER A 171 6.67 22.26 -0.42
C SER A 171 8.17 22.53 -0.54
N GLY A 172 9.04 21.52 -0.36
CA GLY A 172 10.50 21.68 -0.51
C GLY A 172 11.16 22.64 0.48
N PHE A 173 10.47 23.06 1.56
CA PHE A 173 11.06 23.95 2.55
C PHE A 173 11.93 23.15 3.51
N SER A 174 13.25 23.23 3.34
CA SER A 174 14.22 22.74 4.32
C SER A 174 14.32 23.73 5.49
N CYS A 175 14.32 23.18 6.71
CA CYS A 175 14.83 23.77 7.95
C CYS A 175 14.41 25.20 8.32
N ARG A 176 13.38 25.34 9.16
CA ARG A 176 13.36 26.40 10.20
C ARG A 176 12.50 26.16 11.44
N TYR A 177 11.78 25.04 11.55
CA TYR A 177 10.84 24.80 12.67
C TYR A 177 11.22 23.67 13.64
N HIS A 178 12.41 23.06 13.50
CA HIS A 178 12.84 22.00 14.41
C HIS A 178 12.90 22.44 15.89
N HIS A 179 13.00 23.76 16.15
CA HIS A 179 13.01 24.31 17.51
C HIS A 179 11.61 24.50 18.13
N LEU A 180 10.53 24.53 17.34
CA LEU A 180 9.16 24.65 17.87
C LEU A 180 8.49 23.29 18.16
N TYR A 181 8.92 22.22 17.49
CA TYR A 181 8.41 20.86 17.72
C TYR A 181 8.66 20.34 19.14
N HIS A 182 9.71 20.80 19.82
CA HIS A 182 9.99 20.42 21.20
C HIS A 182 9.09 21.11 22.23
N VAL A 183 8.36 22.16 21.84
CA VAL A 183 7.53 22.98 22.74
C VAL A 183 6.06 22.59 22.70
N LEU A 184 5.54 22.11 21.56
CA LEU A 184 4.12 21.79 21.38
C LEU A 184 3.72 20.34 21.70
N CYS A 185 4.67 19.40 21.76
CA CYS A 185 4.39 17.97 22.02
C CYS A 185 4.89 17.47 23.39
N ARG A 186 5.03 18.33 24.40
CA ARG A 186 5.09 17.85 25.80
C ARG A 186 3.68 17.85 26.39
N PRO A 187 3.25 16.78 27.09
CA PRO A 187 2.11 16.92 27.98
C PRO A 187 2.53 17.90 29.08
N THR A 188 1.86 19.05 29.16
CA THR A 188 1.85 19.85 30.38
C THR A 188 1.02 19.10 31.41
N GLY A 189 1.61 18.06 32.01
CA GLY A 189 1.11 17.38 33.19
C GLY A 189 2.05 17.70 34.34
N GLY A 190 1.78 18.80 35.02
CA GLY A 190 2.41 19.15 36.29
C GLY A 190 1.33 19.41 37.32
N ALA A 191 1.10 18.42 38.17
CA ALA A 191 0.77 18.51 39.59
C ALA A 191 0.98 17.12 40.21
#